data_AF-A0A537R8P3-F1
#
_entry.id   AF-A0A537R8P3-F1
#
_cell.length_a   1.000
_cell.length_b   1.000
_cell.length_c   1.000
_cell.angle_alpha   90.00
_cell.angle_beta   90.00
_cell.angle_gamma   90.00
#
_symmetry.space_group_name_H-M   'P 1'
#
loop_
_entity.id
_entity.type
_entity.pdbx_description
1 polymer ?
#
loop_
_entity_poly.entity_id
_entity_poly.type
_entity_poly.pdbx_seq_one_letter_code
_entity_poly.pdbx_strand_id
1 'polypeptide(L)'
;LMLARALAKPSNLLVLDEPTNDLDLETLDVLEEMLATYAGTVILISHDRDFLDRTVNAVLVPEGEGRWVEYAGGYTDMLAQRGADLAGTKAAPSLKPQRASEAIAPARPAKTGKRRLSFHEKHALETLPGQIAALQADVRRLQDRLGDPGLYARDRQAFTQASEALSATQTQLTEAEERWLELEMRREEIEGG
;
A
#
# COMPACT_ATOMS: atom_id res chain seq x y z
N LEU A 1 7.34 17.79 12.63
CA LEU A 1 8.53 18.33 13.37
C LEU A 1 9.42 17.26 14.01
N MET A 2 8.88 16.11 14.48
CA MET A 2 9.71 15.01 14.99
C MET A 2 10.58 14.34 13.90
N LEU A 3 10.03 14.14 12.70
CA LEU A 3 10.71 13.52 11.56
C LEU A 3 11.98 14.28 11.15
N ALA A 4 11.88 15.60 10.99
CA ALA A 4 13.02 16.48 10.70
C ALA A 4 14.14 16.40 11.76
N ARG A 5 13.79 16.16 13.02
CA ARG A 5 14.76 16.04 14.13
C ARG A 5 15.41 14.66 14.20
N ALA A 6 14.72 13.61 13.74
CA ALA A 6 15.27 12.27 13.59
C ALA A 6 16.26 12.22 12.41
N LEU A 7 15.90 12.83 11.29
CA LEU A 7 16.71 12.93 10.07
C LEU A 7 17.95 13.83 10.23
N ALA A 8 17.91 14.81 11.14
CA ALA A 8 19.03 15.70 11.41
C ALA A 8 20.17 15.04 12.23
N LYS A 9 19.97 13.84 12.77
CA LYS A 9 21.04 13.10 13.44
C LYS A 9 21.76 12.20 12.44
N PRO A 10 23.10 12.17 12.42
CA PRO A 10 23.82 11.21 11.61
C PRO A 10 23.57 9.80 12.16
N SER A 11 22.67 9.08 11.50
CA SER A 11 22.37 7.67 11.75
C SER A 11 22.73 6.83 10.53
N ASN A 12 23.15 5.60 10.75
CA ASN A 12 23.41 4.61 9.70
C ASN A 12 22.16 3.79 9.36
N LEU A 13 21.21 3.71 10.29
CA LEU A 13 19.91 3.05 10.15
C LEU A 13 18.82 3.98 10.65
N LEU A 14 17.80 4.19 9.82
CA LEU A 14 16.58 4.93 10.16
C LEU A 14 15.40 3.96 10.10
N VAL A 15 14.54 3.96 11.12
CA VAL A 15 13.30 3.19 11.14
C VAL A 15 12.14 4.17 11.24
N LEU A 16 11.23 4.12 10.27
CA LEU A 16 10.04 4.97 10.20
C LEU A 16 8.80 4.08 10.22
N ASP A 17 7.91 4.33 11.17
CA ASP A 17 6.64 3.62 11.31
C ASP A 17 5.50 4.59 11.03
N GLU A 18 4.75 4.33 9.96
CA GLU A 18 3.67 5.17 9.41
C GLU A 18 4.04 6.68 9.31
N PRO A 19 5.14 7.05 8.62
CA PRO A 19 5.53 8.45 8.53
C PRO A 19 4.61 9.29 7.64
N THR A 20 3.77 8.65 6.83
CA THR A 20 2.76 9.33 5.98
C THR A 20 1.57 9.84 6.79
N ASN A 21 1.40 9.37 8.02
CA ASN A 21 0.29 9.78 8.87
C ASN A 21 0.42 11.26 9.24
N ASP A 22 -0.68 12.00 9.06
CA ASP A 22 -0.77 13.46 9.29
C ASP A 22 0.12 14.34 8.39
N LEU A 23 0.67 13.84 7.27
CA LEU A 23 1.40 14.64 6.29
C LEU A 23 0.50 15.07 5.12
N ASP A 24 0.70 16.31 4.66
CA ASP A 24 0.15 16.77 3.39
C ASP A 24 1.04 16.34 2.20
N LEU A 25 0.47 16.37 0.99
CA LEU A 25 1.18 15.97 -0.24
C LEU A 25 2.51 16.71 -0.43
N GLU A 26 2.56 18.01 -0.11
CA GLU A 26 3.78 18.81 -0.23
C GLU A 26 4.87 18.32 0.75
N THR A 27 4.52 17.96 1.99
CA THR A 27 5.50 17.43 2.94
C THR A 27 5.89 15.99 2.61
N LEU A 28 5.01 15.20 2.00
CA LEU A 28 5.34 13.87 1.47
C LEU A 28 6.41 13.95 0.39
N ASP A 29 6.26 14.83 -0.60
CA ASP A 29 7.26 15.01 -1.65
C ASP A 29 8.64 15.37 -1.07
N VAL A 30 8.68 16.26 -0.08
CA VAL A 30 9.92 16.62 0.64
C VAL A 30 10.51 15.40 1.36
N LEU A 31 9.68 14.57 1.99
CA LEU A 31 10.13 13.35 2.64
C LEU A 31 10.69 12.34 1.62
N GLU A 32 10.06 12.18 0.47
CA GLU A 32 10.54 11.32 -0.62
C GLU A 32 11.94 11.75 -1.07
N GLU A 33 12.14 13.04 -1.37
CA GLU A 33 13.45 13.59 -1.77
C GLU A 33 14.53 13.40 -0.68
N MET A 34 14.15 13.58 0.59
CA MET A 34 15.05 13.37 1.71
C MET A 34 15.44 11.90 1.88
N LEU A 35 14.50 10.97 1.71
CA LEU A 35 14.77 9.53 1.79
C LEU A 35 15.64 9.06 0.62
N ALA A 36 15.41 9.58 -0.60
CA ALA A 36 16.21 9.26 -1.78
C ALA A 36 17.68 9.70 -1.66
N THR A 37 17.95 10.75 -0.88
CA THR A 37 19.31 11.29 -0.66
C THR A 37 19.96 10.81 0.64
N TYR A 38 19.26 10.01 1.44
CA TYR A 38 19.77 9.49 2.70
C TYR A 38 20.83 8.40 2.45
N ALA A 39 22.05 8.62 2.94
CA ALA A 39 23.18 7.71 2.71
C ALA A 39 23.18 6.44 3.57
N GLY A 40 22.26 6.33 4.55
CA GLY A 40 22.11 5.17 5.42
C GLY A 40 21.05 4.17 4.93
N THR A 41 20.81 3.12 5.69
CA THR A 41 19.70 2.20 5.46
C THR A 41 18.42 2.76 6.08
N VAL A 42 17.30 2.68 5.35
CA VAL A 42 15.98 3.05 5.86
C VAL A 42 15.10 1.81 5.89
N ILE A 43 14.48 1.55 7.05
CA ILE A 43 13.38 0.60 7.19
C ILE A 43 12.12 1.43 7.31
N LEU A 44 11.24 1.29 6.33
CA LEU A 44 9.98 2.00 6.26
C LEU A 44 8.83 1.01 6.45
N ILE A 45 7.95 1.32 7.39
CA ILE A 45 6.67 0.64 7.57
C ILE A 45 5.62 1.67 7.18
N SER A 46 4.88 1.40 6.11
CA SER A 46 3.76 2.22 5.68
C SER A 46 2.70 1.35 5.00
N HIS A 47 1.45 1.75 5.14
CA HIS A 47 0.35 1.19 4.36
C HIS A 47 0.11 1.93 3.03
N ASP A 48 0.79 3.04 2.77
CA ASP A 48 0.69 3.80 1.52
C ASP A 48 1.52 3.14 0.41
N ARG A 49 0.82 2.54 -0.56
CA ARG A 49 1.44 1.78 -1.66
C ARG A 49 2.19 2.68 -2.64
N ASP A 50 1.65 3.87 -2.92
CA ASP A 50 2.25 4.82 -3.86
C ASP A 50 3.54 5.39 -3.27
N PHE A 51 3.52 5.71 -1.97
CA PHE A 51 4.71 6.16 -1.26
C PHE A 51 5.77 5.07 -1.20
N LEU A 52 5.38 3.81 -0.90
CA LEU A 52 6.31 2.67 -0.91
C LEU A 52 6.93 2.50 -2.30
N ASP A 53 6.14 2.52 -3.37
CA ASP A 53 6.62 2.36 -4.75
C ASP A 53 7.66 3.41 -5.16
N ARG A 54 7.54 4.63 -4.63
CA ARG A 54 8.46 5.74 -4.95
C ARG A 54 9.72 5.75 -4.08
N THR A 55 9.64 5.24 -2.86
CA THR A 55 10.72 5.42 -1.86
C THR A 55 11.55 4.18 -1.58
N VAL A 56 10.97 2.98 -1.71
CA VAL A 56 11.67 1.74 -1.33
C VAL A 56 12.32 1.07 -2.53
N ASN A 57 13.43 0.38 -2.26
CA ASN A 57 14.16 -0.43 -3.23
C ASN A 57 13.87 -1.92 -3.09
N ALA A 58 13.31 -2.33 -1.95
CA ALA A 58 12.84 -3.68 -1.69
C ALA A 58 11.70 -3.66 -0.66
N VAL A 59 10.79 -4.63 -0.75
CA VAL A 59 9.67 -4.83 0.17
C VAL A 59 9.83 -6.17 0.88
N LEU A 60 9.72 -6.15 2.21
CA LEU A 60 9.71 -7.34 3.05
C LEU A 60 8.27 -7.75 3.36
N VAL A 61 7.90 -8.97 2.99
CA VAL A 61 6.53 -9.48 3.15
C VAL A 61 6.52 -10.71 4.05
N PRO A 62 5.63 -10.77 5.05
CA PRO A 62 5.42 -11.99 5.82
C PRO A 62 4.58 -12.99 5.01
N GLU A 63 5.14 -14.17 4.72
CA GLU A 63 4.43 -15.28 4.05
C GLU A 63 3.73 -16.24 5.04
N GLY A 64 3.82 -15.94 6.34
CA GLY A 64 3.35 -16.83 7.40
C GLY A 64 4.44 -17.79 7.89
N GLU A 65 4.16 -18.52 8.97
CA GLU A 65 5.11 -19.45 9.63
C GLU A 65 6.45 -18.82 10.04
N GLY A 66 6.50 -17.49 10.23
CA GLY A 66 7.71 -16.76 10.55
C GLY A 66 8.68 -16.56 9.37
N ARG A 67 8.26 -16.87 8.14
CA ARG A 67 9.04 -16.62 6.93
C ARG A 67 8.78 -15.21 6.40
N TRP A 68 9.88 -14.52 6.11
CA TRP A 68 9.89 -13.21 5.46
C TRP A 68 10.58 -13.37 4.12
N VAL A 69 9.92 -12.85 3.07
CA VAL A 69 10.45 -12.85 1.71
C VAL A 69 10.73 -11.41 1.31
N GLU A 70 11.91 -11.20 0.75
CA GLU A 70 12.33 -9.93 0.19
C GLU A 70 12.02 -9.92 -1.30
N TYR A 71 11.26 -8.91 -1.73
CA TYR A 71 10.96 -8.62 -3.12
C TYR A 71 11.73 -7.38 -3.54
N ALA A 72 12.48 -7.45 -4.64
CA ALA A 72 13.15 -6.29 -5.19
C ALA A 72 12.14 -5.39 -5.92
N GLY A 73 12.21 -4.08 -5.67
CA GLY A 73 11.27 -3.09 -6.20
C GLY A 73 10.25 -2.62 -5.16
N GLY A 74 9.24 -1.90 -5.65
CA GLY A 74 8.15 -1.36 -4.85
C GLY A 74 7.10 -2.40 -4.43
N TYR A 75 6.02 -1.91 -3.82
CA TYR A 75 4.81 -2.68 -3.57
C TYR A 75 4.18 -3.26 -4.85
N THR A 76 4.13 -2.49 -5.94
CA THR A 76 3.57 -2.98 -7.22
C THR A 76 4.43 -4.10 -7.82
N ASP A 77 5.76 -3.98 -7.73
CA ASP A 77 6.68 -5.03 -8.19
C ASP A 77 6.55 -6.29 -7.33
N MET A 78 6.41 -6.12 -6.01
CA MET A 78 6.09 -7.20 -5.09
C MET A 78 4.78 -7.88 -5.46
N LEU A 79 3.73 -7.13 -5.82
CA LEU A 79 2.42 -7.70 -6.16
C LEU A 79 2.49 -8.53 -7.44
N ALA A 80 3.25 -8.05 -8.43
CA ALA A 80 3.53 -8.80 -9.66
C ALA A 80 4.34 -10.08 -9.41
N GLN A 81 5.40 -9.99 -8.59
CA GLN A 81 6.24 -11.14 -8.23
C GLN A 81 5.48 -12.15 -7.37
N ARG A 82 4.74 -11.69 -6.36
CA ARG A 82 3.90 -12.52 -5.49
C ARG A 82 2.75 -13.17 -6.26
N GLY A 83 2.14 -12.48 -7.21
CA GLY A 83 1.14 -13.06 -8.12
C GLY A 83 1.73 -14.18 -8.98
N ALA A 84 2.99 -14.04 -9.40
CA ALA A 84 3.73 -15.09 -10.10
C ALA A 84 4.17 -16.23 -9.17
N ASP A 85 4.56 -15.95 -7.92
CA ASP A 85 4.98 -16.94 -6.92
C ASP A 85 3.81 -17.78 -6.41
N LEU A 86 2.65 -17.17 -6.16
CA LEU A 86 1.41 -17.86 -5.81
C LEU A 86 0.87 -18.72 -6.96
N ALA A 87 1.11 -18.30 -8.21
CA ALA A 87 0.85 -19.11 -9.41
C ALA A 87 1.96 -20.16 -9.68
N GLY A 88 3.08 -20.08 -8.98
CA GLY A 88 4.36 -20.67 -9.34
C GLY A 88 4.97 -21.53 -8.26
N THR A 89 4.21 -22.48 -7.68
CA THR A 89 4.88 -23.64 -7.07
C THR A 89 5.54 -24.46 -8.19
N LYS A 90 6.85 -24.23 -8.36
CA LYS A 90 7.83 -24.74 -9.34
C LYS A 90 8.09 -23.81 -10.53
N ALA A 91 9.16 -23.03 -10.46
CA ALA A 91 10.45 -23.42 -11.07
C ALA A 91 11.53 -22.36 -10.83
N ALA A 92 12.71 -22.81 -10.43
CA ALA A 92 13.95 -22.05 -10.40
C ALA A 92 14.46 -21.75 -11.84
N PRO A 93 15.39 -20.80 -12.02
CA PRO A 93 15.49 -19.98 -13.23
C PRO A 93 16.29 -20.62 -14.34
N SER A 94 16.02 -20.23 -15.59
CA SER A 94 16.93 -20.48 -16.72
C SER A 94 16.89 -19.31 -17.70
N LEU A 95 17.99 -18.56 -17.71
CA LEU A 95 18.36 -17.63 -18.78
C LEU A 95 18.69 -18.41 -20.05
N LYS A 96 18.01 -18.11 -21.17
CA LYS A 96 18.61 -17.55 -22.41
C LYS A 96 17.58 -17.43 -23.54
N PRO A 97 17.80 -16.48 -24.49
CA PRO A 97 16.79 -16.02 -25.42
C PRO A 97 16.78 -16.84 -26.71
N GLN A 98 15.60 -17.15 -27.24
CA GLN A 98 15.45 -17.54 -28.64
C GLN A 98 14.17 -16.99 -29.27
N ARG A 99 14.39 -16.55 -30.50
CA ARG A 99 13.53 -15.76 -31.37
C ARG A 99 12.62 -16.68 -32.18
N ALA A 100 11.49 -16.10 -32.57
CA ALA A 100 10.73 -16.34 -33.79
C ALA A 100 9.57 -17.38 -33.77
N SER A 101 8.36 -16.79 -33.75
CA SER A 101 7.33 -16.87 -34.79
C SER A 101 6.17 -17.87 -34.64
N GLU A 102 5.01 -17.39 -35.12
CA GLU A 102 3.71 -18.05 -35.37
C GLU A 102 2.78 -18.21 -34.15
N ALA A 103 1.53 -17.74 -34.12
CA ALA A 103 0.68 -17.12 -35.14
C ALA A 103 -0.38 -16.23 -34.46
N ILE A 104 -0.64 -15.07 -35.05
CA ILE A 104 -1.68 -14.13 -34.63
C ILE A 104 -3.01 -14.61 -35.22
N ALA A 105 -3.94 -15.03 -34.36
CA ALA A 105 -5.36 -15.06 -34.68
C ALA A 105 -5.98 -13.73 -34.21
N PRO A 106 -6.73 -12.99 -35.05
CA PRO A 106 -7.29 -11.71 -34.63
C PRO A 106 -8.45 -11.94 -33.66
N ALA A 107 -8.23 -11.64 -32.39
CA ALA A 107 -9.30 -11.51 -31.41
C ALA A 107 -10.19 -10.33 -31.84
N ARG A 108 -11.48 -10.63 -32.06
CA ARG A 108 -12.53 -9.64 -32.37
C ARG A 108 -12.50 -8.49 -31.34
N PRO A 109 -12.71 -7.22 -31.77
CA PRO A 109 -12.82 -6.13 -30.83
C PRO A 109 -14.10 -6.33 -30.00
N ALA A 110 -13.94 -6.48 -28.69
CA ALA A 110 -15.05 -6.43 -27.77
C ALA A 110 -15.69 -5.03 -27.87
N LYS A 111 -17.00 -5.01 -28.06
CA LYS A 111 -17.80 -3.83 -28.30
C LYS A 111 -17.65 -2.86 -27.13
N THR A 112 -17.25 -1.63 -27.42
CA THR A 112 -17.32 -0.45 -26.56
C THR A 112 -18.78 -0.15 -26.21
N GLY A 113 -19.29 -0.81 -25.16
CA GLY A 113 -20.58 -0.50 -24.56
C GLY A 113 -20.48 0.78 -23.74
N LYS A 114 -21.32 1.76 -24.10
CA LYS A 114 -21.50 3.09 -23.50
C LYS A 114 -20.90 3.28 -22.09
N ARG A 115 -19.81 4.05 -22.05
CA ARG A 115 -19.16 4.70 -20.90
C ARG A 115 -20.16 5.52 -20.09
N ARG A 116 -20.81 4.94 -19.08
CA ARG A 116 -21.57 5.65 -18.03
C ARG A 116 -21.39 4.91 -16.72
N LEU A 117 -21.07 5.65 -15.65
CA LEU A 117 -21.11 5.11 -14.29
C LEU A 117 -22.51 4.55 -14.01
N SER A 118 -22.55 3.31 -13.56
CA SER A 118 -23.75 2.64 -13.07
C SER A 118 -24.27 3.33 -11.81
N PHE A 119 -25.56 3.15 -11.51
CA PHE A 119 -26.19 3.72 -10.32
C PHE A 119 -25.49 3.29 -9.01
N HIS A 120 -25.01 2.05 -8.97
CA HIS A 120 -24.26 1.52 -7.83
C HIS A 120 -22.88 2.18 -7.65
N GLU A 121 -22.18 2.49 -8.75
CA GLU A 121 -20.88 3.17 -8.72
C GLU A 121 -21.01 4.63 -8.27
N LYS A 122 -22.07 5.35 -8.72
CA LYS A 122 -22.35 6.71 -8.27
C LYS A 122 -22.66 6.77 -6.78
N HIS A 123 -23.52 5.86 -6.31
CA HIS A 123 -23.83 5.77 -4.89
C HIS A 123 -22.58 5.40 -4.06
N ALA A 124 -21.70 4.54 -4.58
CA ALA A 124 -20.44 4.22 -3.92
C ALA A 124 -19.57 5.47 -3.76
N LEU A 125 -19.40 6.30 -4.79
CA LEU A 125 -18.64 7.57 -4.72
C LEU A 125 -19.20 8.55 -3.67
N GLU A 126 -20.51 8.56 -3.44
CA GLU A 126 -21.13 9.40 -2.41
C GLU A 126 -20.93 8.83 -0.99
N THR A 127 -20.93 7.51 -0.84
CA THR A 127 -20.83 6.85 0.48
C THR A 127 -19.41 6.59 0.96
N LEU A 128 -18.47 6.34 0.04
CA LEU A 128 -17.10 5.95 0.34
C LEU A 128 -16.36 7.02 1.17
N PRO A 129 -16.47 8.33 0.90
CA PRO A 129 -15.83 9.35 1.75
C PRO A 129 -16.26 9.28 3.22
N GLY A 130 -17.54 9.01 3.48
CA GLY A 130 -18.05 8.84 4.84
C GLY A 130 -17.54 7.56 5.51
N GLN A 131 -17.39 6.48 4.74
CA GLN A 131 -16.81 5.22 5.23
C GLN A 131 -15.32 5.36 5.53
N ILE A 132 -14.57 6.01 4.65
CA ILE A 132 -13.14 6.33 4.83
C ILE A 132 -12.95 7.15 6.11
N ALA A 133 -13.73 8.22 6.30
CA ALA A 133 -13.65 9.04 7.51
C ALA A 133 -13.96 8.24 8.80
N ALA A 134 -14.91 7.30 8.75
CA ALA A 134 -15.21 6.43 9.88
C ALA A 134 -14.06 5.45 10.17
N LEU A 135 -13.50 4.82 9.13
CA LEU A 135 -12.35 3.91 9.24
C LEU A 135 -11.11 4.64 9.78
N GLN A 136 -10.85 5.86 9.34
CA GLN A 136 -9.77 6.72 9.87
C GLN A 136 -9.96 7.02 11.36
N ALA A 137 -11.18 7.35 11.79
CA ALA A 137 -11.48 7.57 13.21
C ALA A 137 -11.28 6.29 14.05
N ASP A 138 -11.58 5.12 13.48
CA ASP A 138 -11.41 3.83 14.12
C ASP A 138 -9.94 3.44 14.26
N VAL A 139 -9.13 3.67 13.21
CA VAL A 139 -7.66 3.51 13.24
C VAL A 139 -7.08 4.35 14.36
N ARG A 140 -7.42 5.65 14.42
CA ARG A 140 -6.90 6.55 15.46
C ARG A 140 -7.24 6.08 16.86
N ARG A 141 -8.48 5.66 17.09
CA ARG A 141 -8.95 5.15 18.39
C ARG A 141 -8.21 3.86 18.80
N LEU A 142 -7.93 2.97 17.86
CA LEU A 142 -7.18 1.74 18.12
C LEU A 142 -5.70 2.02 18.39
N GLN A 143 -5.10 2.97 17.66
CA GLN A 143 -3.75 3.46 17.90
C GLN A 143 -3.62 4.11 19.29
N ASP A 144 -4.53 5.01 19.66
CA ASP A 144 -4.56 5.65 20.99
C ASP A 144 -4.62 4.61 22.12
N ARG A 145 -5.40 3.53 21.91
CA ARG A 145 -5.50 2.42 22.85
C ARG A 145 -4.19 1.64 22.95
N LEU A 146 -3.56 1.32 21.82
CA LEU A 146 -2.28 0.61 21.78
C LEU A 146 -1.11 1.47 22.29
N GLY A 147 -1.27 2.79 22.26
CA GLY A 147 -0.32 3.76 22.81
C GLY A 147 -0.25 3.78 24.34
N ASP A 148 -1.17 3.13 25.07
CA ASP A 148 -1.08 2.97 26.54
C ASP A 148 0.06 1.99 26.89
N PRO A 149 1.17 2.46 27.51
CA PRO A 149 2.31 1.61 27.85
C PRO A 149 1.96 0.51 28.86
N GLY A 150 0.87 0.67 29.61
CA GLY A 150 0.38 -0.30 30.59
C GLY A 150 -0.54 -1.37 30.01
N LEU A 151 -1.07 -1.20 28.79
CA LEU A 151 -2.09 -2.10 28.25
C LEU A 151 -1.56 -3.52 28.08
N TYR A 152 -0.37 -3.69 27.49
CA TYR A 152 0.23 -5.01 27.28
C TYR A 152 0.50 -5.76 28.58
N ALA A 153 0.95 -5.03 29.62
CA ALA A 153 1.27 -5.61 30.92
C ALA A 153 0.02 -5.95 31.74
N ARG A 154 -1.06 -5.18 31.59
CA ARG A 154 -2.34 -5.39 32.27
C ARG A 154 -3.18 -6.47 31.60
N ASP A 155 -3.26 -6.45 30.28
CA ASP A 155 -4.09 -7.35 29.48
C ASP A 155 -3.48 -7.59 28.09
N ARG A 156 -2.70 -8.68 28.00
CA ARG A 156 -2.06 -9.10 26.76
C ARG A 156 -3.08 -9.49 25.68
N GLN A 157 -4.22 -10.06 26.06
CA GLN A 157 -5.23 -10.47 25.09
C GLN A 157 -5.90 -9.25 24.46
N ALA A 158 -6.23 -8.25 25.27
CA ALA A 158 -6.76 -6.98 24.77
C ALA A 158 -5.79 -6.25 23.85
N PHE A 159 -4.48 -6.31 24.13
CA PHE A 159 -3.46 -5.77 23.23
C PHE A 159 -3.44 -6.50 21.89
N THR A 160 -3.35 -7.84 21.89
CA THR A 160 -3.36 -8.63 20.65
C THR A 160 -4.62 -8.36 19.82
N GLN A 161 -5.80 -8.35 20.45
CA GLN A 161 -7.05 -8.04 19.76
C GLN A 161 -7.09 -6.62 19.17
N ALA A 162 -6.55 -5.64 19.91
CA ALA A 162 -6.48 -4.26 19.41
C ALA A 162 -5.49 -4.13 18.25
N SER A 163 -4.34 -4.82 18.28
CA SER A 163 -3.37 -4.87 17.17
C SER A 163 -3.96 -5.55 15.93
N GLU A 164 -4.64 -6.68 16.10
CA GLU A 164 -5.30 -7.39 14.99
C GLU A 164 -6.44 -6.54 14.40
N ALA A 165 -7.25 -5.91 15.25
CA ALA A 165 -8.30 -5.00 14.81
C ALA A 165 -7.72 -3.79 14.07
N LEU A 166 -6.63 -3.20 14.56
CA LEU A 166 -5.98 -2.07 13.90
C LEU A 166 -5.53 -2.46 12.49
N SER A 167 -4.82 -3.58 12.36
CA SER A 167 -4.36 -4.08 11.06
C SER A 167 -5.51 -4.37 10.10
N ALA A 168 -6.61 -4.95 10.59
CA ALA A 168 -7.80 -5.21 9.78
C ALA A 168 -8.49 -3.91 9.33
N THR A 169 -8.67 -2.94 10.23
CA THR A 169 -9.29 -1.64 9.91
C THR A 169 -8.42 -0.82 8.95
N GLN A 170 -7.10 -0.86 9.09
CA GLN A 170 -6.18 -0.23 8.13
C GLN A 170 -6.29 -0.85 6.74
N THR A 171 -6.39 -2.18 6.65
CA THR A 171 -6.60 -2.87 5.37
C THR A 171 -7.91 -2.43 4.70
N GLN A 172 -9.00 -2.34 5.48
CA GLN A 172 -10.30 -1.86 5.00
C GLN A 172 -10.26 -0.39 4.55
N LEU A 173 -9.51 0.45 5.26
CA LEU A 173 -9.33 1.86 4.90
C LEU A 173 -8.68 1.97 3.51
N THR A 174 -7.58 1.26 3.29
CA THR A 174 -6.89 1.24 1.99
C THR A 174 -7.81 0.73 0.88
N GLU A 175 -8.51 -0.39 1.08
CA GLU A 175 -9.45 -0.91 0.06
C GLU A 175 -10.57 0.08 -0.28
N ALA A 176 -11.06 0.85 0.71
CA ALA A 176 -12.09 1.86 0.49
C ALA A 176 -11.53 3.08 -0.26
N GLU A 177 -10.32 3.52 0.06
CA GLU A 177 -9.61 4.63 -0.61
C GLU A 177 -9.29 4.27 -2.07
N GLU A 178 -8.76 3.08 -2.34
CA GLU A 178 -8.49 2.59 -3.70
C GLU A 178 -9.76 2.53 -4.54
N ARG A 179 -10.83 1.97 -3.97
CA ARG A 179 -12.12 1.91 -4.65
C ARG A 179 -12.67 3.31 -4.96
N TRP A 180 -12.45 4.27 -4.08
CA TRP A 180 -12.87 5.64 -4.32
C TRP A 180 -12.07 6.28 -5.47
N LEU A 181 -10.74 6.11 -5.48
CA LEU A 181 -9.86 6.59 -6.55
C LEU A 181 -10.19 5.96 -7.91
N GLU A 182 -10.39 4.64 -7.97
CA GLU A 182 -10.77 3.95 -9.21
C GLU A 182 -12.09 4.49 -9.80
N LEU A 183 -13.08 4.72 -8.95
CA LEU A 183 -14.37 5.24 -9.37
C LEU A 183 -14.29 6.70 -9.82
N GLU A 184 -13.42 7.48 -9.19
CA GLU A 184 -13.17 8.88 -9.51
C GLU A 184 -12.46 9.02 -10.87
N MET A 185 -11.39 8.24 -11.11
CA MET A 185 -10.73 8.16 -12.42
C MET A 185 -11.71 7.75 -13.52
N ARG A 186 -12.56 6.74 -13.24
CA ARG A 186 -13.57 6.27 -14.17
C ARG A 186 -14.66 7.31 -14.42
N ARG A 187 -14.96 8.20 -13.47
CA ARG A 187 -15.84 9.36 -13.68
C ARG A 187 -15.20 10.33 -14.66
N GLU A 188 -13.93 10.67 -14.43
CA GLU A 188 -13.19 11.62 -15.25
C GLU A 188 -13.02 11.14 -16.70
N GLU A 189 -12.69 9.86 -16.92
CA GLU A 189 -12.62 9.26 -18.27
C GLU A 189 -13.95 9.31 -19.04
N ILE A 190 -15.07 9.32 -18.32
CA ILE A 190 -16.43 9.35 -18.90
C ILE A 190 -16.88 10.79 -19.17
N GLU A 191 -16.45 11.74 -18.34
CA GLU A 191 -16.79 13.17 -18.49
C GLU A 191 -15.85 13.90 -19.46
N GLY A 192 -14.60 13.43 -19.59
CA GLY A 192 -13.57 14.01 -20.47
C GLY A 192 -13.51 13.43 -21.90
N GLY A 193 -14.33 12.44 -22.24
CA GLY A 193 -14.37 11.77 -23.56
C GLY A 193 -15.69 11.95 -24.30
#